data_AF-I3KRZ1-F1
#
_entry.id   AF-I3KRZ1-F1
#
_cell.length_a   1.000
_cell.length_b   1.000
_cell.length_c   1.000
_cell.angle_alpha   90.00
_cell.angle_beta   90.00
_cell.angle_gamma   90.00
#
_symmetry.space_group_name_H-M   'P 1'
#
loop_
_entity.id
_entity.type
_entity.pdbx_description
1 polymer ?
#
loop_
_entity_poly.entity_id
_entity_poly.type
_entity_poly.pdbx_seq_one_letter_code
_entity_poly.pdbx_strand_id
1 'polypeptide(L)'
;MKLAVVSLFWLCGFVSAEENERLPNKCEVCKFLTVELQDALEKTARSREVLEVGEVLDTGKRKKKIKYNTSETRLTEAVDNICERILEYNVHAERPGSLRYAKGSSQTMTTLKNLVHKGVKVDLGMPYELWDEPSVEVTDMKKQCETMLEQYEDVVENWYFHHQDQRLENFLCENHVLETSEQGSPTAARPAVWPFVDIWLQRVRDLLRHASMKSSN
;
A
#
# COMPACT_ATOMS: atom_id res chain seq x y z
N MET A 1 -5.56 -28.22 -54.84
CA MET A 1 -6.89 -28.74 -54.43
C MET A 1 -6.70 -29.67 -53.24
N LYS A 2 -7.31 -29.32 -52.10
CA LYS A 2 -7.79 -30.11 -50.93
C LYS A 2 -7.10 -31.45 -50.62
N LEU A 3 -6.65 -31.73 -49.40
CA LEU A 3 -7.52 -32.03 -48.24
C LEU A 3 -6.83 -31.73 -46.89
N ALA A 4 -7.59 -31.07 -46.01
CA ALA A 4 -7.42 -31.10 -44.56
C ALA A 4 -8.06 -32.37 -44.00
N VAL A 5 -7.54 -32.94 -42.89
CA VAL A 5 -8.31 -33.53 -41.76
C VAL A 5 -7.34 -33.77 -40.58
N VAL A 6 -7.51 -32.95 -39.54
CA VAL A 6 -7.61 -33.29 -38.09
C VAL A 6 -6.50 -34.13 -37.43
N SER A 7 -5.74 -33.47 -36.55
CA SER A 7 -5.67 -33.91 -35.14
C SER A 7 -5.48 -32.71 -34.20
N LEU A 8 -6.61 -32.12 -33.84
CA LEU A 8 -6.81 -31.26 -32.67
C LEU A 8 -7.07 -32.24 -31.51
N PHE A 9 -6.09 -32.47 -30.64
CA PHE A 9 -6.11 -33.20 -29.34
C PHE A 9 -4.62 -33.42 -29.06
N TRP A 10 -4.00 -33.09 -27.93
CA TRP A 10 -4.45 -32.86 -26.58
C TRP A 10 -3.20 -32.36 -25.83
N LEU A 11 -3.39 -31.34 -24.99
CA LEU A 11 -2.69 -31.03 -23.73
C LEU A 11 -1.60 -32.06 -23.30
N CYS A 12 -0.44 -31.66 -22.80
CA CYS A 12 -0.33 -30.80 -21.64
C CYS A 12 0.90 -29.90 -21.71
N GLY A 13 0.68 -28.60 -21.90
CA GLY A 13 1.43 -27.65 -21.10
C GLY A 13 1.02 -27.88 -19.65
N PHE A 14 1.75 -28.74 -18.94
CA PHE A 14 1.77 -28.71 -17.49
C PHE A 14 2.37 -27.36 -17.11
N VAL A 15 1.55 -26.32 -17.05
CA VAL A 15 1.78 -25.27 -16.08
C VAL A 15 1.47 -25.96 -14.76
N SER A 16 2.51 -26.50 -14.14
CA SER A 16 2.48 -26.70 -12.70
C SER A 16 2.29 -25.30 -12.13
N ALA A 17 1.05 -24.98 -11.74
CA ALA A 17 0.84 -24.03 -10.68
C ALA A 17 1.45 -24.71 -9.45
N GLU A 18 2.76 -24.56 -9.28
CA GLU A 18 3.32 -24.71 -7.95
C GLU A 18 2.65 -23.62 -7.14
N GLU A 19 1.70 -24.03 -6.31
CA GLU A 19 1.28 -23.31 -5.13
C GLU A 19 2.48 -23.27 -4.18
N ASN A 20 3.51 -22.55 -4.61
CA ASN A 20 4.66 -22.25 -3.80
C ASN A 20 4.20 -21.13 -2.88
N GLU A 21 4.39 -21.30 -1.57
CA GLU A 21 4.17 -20.29 -0.54
C GLU A 21 4.91 -19.02 -0.96
N ARG A 22 4.19 -18.12 -1.64
CA ARG A 22 4.79 -16.99 -2.34
C ARG A 22 4.96 -15.88 -1.32
N LEU A 23 6.11 -15.84 -0.66
CA LEU A 23 6.45 -14.74 0.22
C LEU A 23 6.41 -13.39 -0.53
N PRO A 24 6.02 -12.30 0.16
CA PRO A 24 5.99 -10.97 -0.43
C PRO A 24 7.40 -10.55 -0.81
N ASN A 25 7.55 -9.93 -1.98
CA ASN A 25 8.84 -9.36 -2.39
C ASN A 25 9.03 -7.94 -1.83
N LYS A 26 10.26 -7.41 -1.91
CA LYS A 26 10.60 -6.07 -1.42
C LYS A 26 9.71 -4.97 -2.03
N CYS A 27 9.34 -5.09 -3.30
CA CYS A 27 8.46 -4.13 -3.97
C CYS A 27 7.05 -4.13 -3.36
N GLU A 28 6.49 -5.30 -3.09
CA GLU A 28 5.18 -5.45 -2.46
C GLU A 28 5.22 -4.87 -1.05
N VAL A 29 6.24 -5.21 -0.25
CA VAL A 29 6.41 -4.67 1.11
C VAL A 29 6.52 -3.15 1.10
N CYS A 30 7.41 -2.59 0.27
CA CYS A 30 7.61 -1.14 0.22
C CYS A 30 6.35 -0.39 -0.22
N LYS A 31 5.61 -0.94 -1.19
CA LYS A 31 4.34 -0.39 -1.62
C LYS A 31 3.35 -0.28 -0.46
N PHE A 32 3.15 -1.34 0.32
CA PHE A 32 2.19 -1.30 1.43
C PHE A 32 2.67 -0.46 2.62
N LEU A 33 3.96 -0.48 2.94
CA LEU A 33 4.56 0.42 3.94
C LEU A 33 4.27 1.88 3.59
N THR A 34 4.59 2.28 2.35
CA THR A 34 4.42 3.69 1.93
C THR A 34 2.96 4.10 1.82
N VAL A 35 2.07 3.20 1.39
CA VAL A 35 0.62 3.45 1.37
C VAL A 35 0.07 3.66 2.79
N GLU A 36 0.40 2.79 3.74
CA GLU A 36 -0.11 2.91 5.12
C GLU A 36 0.46 4.15 5.82
N LEU A 37 1.73 4.49 5.62
CA LEU A 37 2.32 5.70 6.20
C LEU A 37 1.68 6.97 5.63
N GLN A 38 1.48 7.05 4.31
CA GLN A 38 0.83 8.20 3.71
C GLN A 38 -0.63 8.35 4.17
N ASP A 39 -1.38 7.26 4.27
CA ASP A 39 -2.76 7.27 4.79
C ASP A 39 -2.80 7.72 6.27
N ALA A 40 -1.87 7.23 7.11
CA ALA A 40 -1.78 7.64 8.51
C ALA A 40 -1.49 9.15 8.65
N LEU A 41 -0.57 9.68 7.84
CA LEU A 41 -0.25 11.11 7.83
C LEU A 41 -1.40 11.95 7.25
N GLU A 42 -2.10 11.49 6.21
CA GLU A 42 -3.24 12.20 5.62
C GLU A 42 -4.39 12.38 6.63
N LYS A 43 -4.68 11.33 7.41
CA LYS A 43 -5.69 11.36 8.49
C LYS A 43 -5.43 12.46 9.53
N THR A 44 -4.16 12.75 9.80
CA THR A 44 -3.76 13.76 10.81
C THR A 44 -3.41 15.12 10.21
N ALA A 45 -3.39 15.26 8.88
CA ALA A 45 -2.91 16.47 8.19
C ALA A 45 -3.68 17.77 8.54
N ARG A 46 -4.95 17.64 8.98
CA ARG A 46 -5.80 18.78 9.36
C ARG A 46 -5.84 19.07 10.86
N SER A 47 -5.06 18.34 11.67
CA SER A 47 -4.99 18.60 13.10
C SER A 47 -4.53 20.05 13.35
N ARG A 48 -5.10 20.67 14.39
CA ARG A 48 -4.72 22.03 14.84
C ARG A 48 -4.02 21.99 16.19
N GLU A 49 -3.62 20.79 16.61
CA GLU A 49 -2.96 20.56 17.88
C GLU A 49 -1.63 21.30 17.97
N VAL A 50 -1.34 21.77 19.18
CA VAL A 50 -0.12 22.50 19.51
C VAL A 50 0.51 21.80 20.71
N LEU A 51 1.73 21.33 20.52
CA LEU A 51 2.53 20.68 21.54
C LEU A 51 3.23 21.75 22.38
N GLU A 52 3.18 21.60 23.70
CA GLU A 52 3.93 22.44 24.64
C GLU A 52 5.18 21.69 25.10
N VAL A 53 6.36 22.15 24.69
CA VAL A 53 7.64 21.51 24.98
C VAL A 53 8.43 22.32 26.01
N GLY A 54 8.94 21.64 27.04
CA GLY A 54 9.82 22.17 28.09
C GLY A 54 9.33 21.90 29.52
N GLU A 55 10.26 21.80 30.47
CA GLU A 55 9.97 21.68 31.91
C GLU A 55 9.61 23.02 32.55
N VAL A 56 8.66 22.99 33.48
CA VAL A 56 8.42 24.09 34.43
C VAL A 56 9.43 23.92 35.58
N LEU A 57 10.66 24.36 35.36
CA LEU A 57 11.56 24.64 36.48
C LEU A 57 11.20 26.03 37.01
N ASP A 58 11.30 26.25 38.33
CA ASP A 58 10.97 27.47 39.11
C ASP A 58 11.57 28.80 38.60
N THR A 59 12.19 28.80 37.42
CA THR A 59 12.90 29.87 36.72
C THR A 59 12.01 30.70 35.77
N GLY A 60 10.71 30.44 35.67
CA GLY A 60 9.76 31.31 34.95
C GLY A 60 9.87 31.33 33.41
N LYS A 61 10.60 30.38 32.80
CA LYS A 61 10.67 30.26 31.33
C LYS A 61 9.35 29.68 30.78
N ARG A 62 8.75 30.37 29.80
CA ARG A 62 7.51 29.92 29.14
C ARG A 62 7.77 28.69 28.28
N LYS A 63 6.84 27.72 28.31
CA LYS A 63 6.86 26.54 27.43
C LYS A 63 6.87 26.98 25.96
N LYS A 64 7.69 26.32 25.13
CA LYS A 64 7.70 26.55 23.68
C LYS A 64 6.50 25.84 23.07
N LYS A 65 5.80 26.51 22.16
CA LYS A 65 4.64 25.97 21.45
C LYS A 65 5.05 25.59 20.03
N ILE A 66 4.87 24.31 19.67
CA ILE A 66 5.19 23.77 18.34
C ILE A 66 3.90 23.21 17.74
N LYS A 67 3.70 23.37 16.43
CA LYS A 67 2.54 22.78 15.74
C LYS A 67 2.75 21.28 15.57
N TYR A 68 1.72 20.49 15.88
CA TYR A 68 1.76 19.03 15.72
C TYR A 68 2.00 18.60 14.25
N ASN A 69 1.38 19.27 13.28
CA ASN A 69 1.48 18.87 11.87
C ASN A 69 2.91 18.89 11.31
N THR A 70 3.80 19.66 11.92
CA THR A 70 5.21 19.80 11.50
C THR A 70 6.17 19.23 12.53
N SER A 71 5.68 18.56 13.58
CA SER A 71 6.53 17.98 14.61
C SER A 71 7.01 16.59 14.21
N GLU A 72 8.16 16.22 14.75
CA GLU A 72 8.70 14.86 14.75
C GLU A 72 7.75 13.88 15.46
N THR A 73 7.12 14.31 16.56
CA THR A 73 6.13 13.51 17.31
C THR A 73 5.03 12.95 16.40
N ARG A 74 4.52 13.73 15.46
CA ARG A 74 3.50 13.25 14.50
C ARG A 74 4.04 12.16 13.59
N LEU A 75 5.31 12.24 13.19
CA LEU A 75 5.94 11.22 12.37
C LEU A 75 6.11 9.93 13.19
N THR A 76 6.66 10.02 14.40
CA THR A 76 6.84 8.85 15.30
C THR A 76 5.52 8.13 15.55
N GLU A 77 4.46 8.86 15.93
CA GLU A 77 3.14 8.27 16.16
C GLU A 77 2.55 7.57 14.92
N ALA A 78 2.83 8.11 13.72
CA ALA A 78 2.41 7.50 12.47
C ALA A 78 3.21 6.22 12.17
N VAL A 79 4.54 6.28 12.31
CA VAL A 79 5.48 5.17 12.06
C VAL A 79 5.26 3.99 13.01
N ASP A 80 4.94 4.25 14.28
CA ASP A 80 4.77 3.20 15.30
C ASP A 80 3.66 2.18 14.97
N ASN A 81 2.66 2.58 14.18
CA ASN A 81 1.43 1.78 14.01
C ASN A 81 1.21 1.26 12.57
N ILE A 82 2.03 1.62 11.60
CA ILE A 82 1.75 1.31 10.19
C ILE A 82 1.99 -0.16 9.85
N CYS A 83 3.01 -0.80 10.42
CA CYS A 83 3.28 -2.20 10.13
C CYS A 83 2.27 -3.14 10.81
N GLU A 84 1.68 -2.76 11.95
CA GLU A 84 0.57 -3.52 12.53
C GLU A 84 -0.67 -3.55 11.62
N ARG A 85 -0.94 -2.46 10.90
CA ARG A 85 -2.06 -2.40 9.93
C ARG A 85 -1.89 -3.32 8.73
N ILE A 86 -0.68 -3.84 8.50
CA ILE A 86 -0.44 -4.85 7.47
C ILE A 86 -1.24 -6.13 7.75
N LEU A 87 -1.51 -6.45 9.02
CA LEU A 87 -2.31 -7.61 9.41
C LEU A 87 -3.78 -7.50 8.98
N GLU A 88 -4.27 -6.31 8.62
CA GLU A 88 -5.63 -6.12 8.08
C GLU A 88 -5.77 -6.62 6.64
N TYR A 89 -4.65 -6.89 5.96
CA TYR A 89 -4.63 -7.38 4.58
C TYR A 89 -4.84 -8.90 4.53
N ASN A 90 -5.53 -9.34 3.49
CA ASN A 90 -5.75 -10.74 3.17
C ASN A 90 -5.19 -11.06 1.79
N VAL A 91 -4.83 -12.33 1.59
CA VAL A 91 -4.42 -12.84 0.28
C VAL A 91 -5.65 -13.20 -0.55
N HIS A 92 -5.78 -12.52 -1.68
CA HIS A 92 -6.76 -12.76 -2.73
C HIS A 92 -6.09 -13.56 -3.85
N ALA A 93 -6.11 -14.88 -3.72
CA ALA A 93 -5.52 -15.80 -4.70
C ALA A 93 -6.12 -15.60 -6.12
N GLU A 94 -7.32 -15.03 -6.22
CA GLU A 94 -7.97 -14.69 -7.47
C GLU A 94 -7.38 -13.49 -8.22
N ARG A 95 -6.47 -12.71 -7.60
CA ARG A 95 -5.91 -11.48 -8.16
C ARG A 95 -4.43 -11.62 -8.50
N PRO A 96 -3.96 -11.03 -9.62
CA PRO A 96 -2.56 -11.13 -10.02
C PRO A 96 -1.66 -10.12 -9.28
N GLY A 97 -0.41 -10.53 -9.06
CA GLY A 97 0.67 -9.66 -8.55
C GLY A 97 0.34 -8.99 -7.23
N SER A 98 0.81 -7.76 -7.05
CA SER A 98 0.62 -6.99 -5.80
C SER A 98 -0.83 -6.61 -5.48
N LEU A 99 -1.78 -6.85 -6.41
CA LEU A 99 -3.21 -6.63 -6.17
C LEU A 99 -3.84 -7.74 -5.34
N ARG A 100 -3.10 -8.83 -5.10
CA ARG A 100 -3.52 -9.94 -4.25
C ARG A 100 -3.64 -9.56 -2.78
N TYR A 101 -2.96 -8.52 -2.32
CA TYR A 101 -3.14 -8.03 -0.96
C TYR A 101 -4.25 -6.98 -0.94
N ALA A 102 -5.33 -7.25 -0.22
CA ALA A 102 -6.38 -6.27 0.01
C ALA A 102 -7.04 -6.48 1.38
N LYS A 103 -7.57 -5.39 1.95
CA LYS A 103 -8.32 -5.47 3.20
C LYS A 103 -9.70 -6.10 2.95
N GLY A 104 -10.17 -6.91 3.90
CA GLY A 104 -11.44 -7.63 3.83
C GLY A 104 -11.34 -9.05 3.23
N SER A 105 -12.45 -9.78 3.22
CA SER A 105 -12.49 -11.19 2.84
C SER A 105 -12.28 -11.42 1.33
N SER A 106 -11.47 -12.42 0.96
CA SER A 106 -11.30 -12.84 -0.44
C SER A 106 -12.52 -13.56 -1.00
N GLN A 107 -12.69 -13.52 -2.32
CA GLN A 107 -13.83 -14.20 -2.97
C GLN A 107 -13.80 -15.71 -2.69
N THR A 108 -12.59 -16.29 -2.70
CA THR A 108 -12.34 -17.69 -2.34
C THR A 108 -12.78 -17.97 -0.91
N MET A 109 -12.32 -17.17 0.07
CA MET A 109 -12.65 -17.39 1.48
C MET A 109 -14.15 -17.20 1.74
N THR A 110 -14.77 -16.18 1.17
CA THR A 110 -16.24 -15.99 1.26
C THR A 110 -16.99 -17.19 0.69
N THR A 111 -16.52 -17.76 -0.43
CA THR A 111 -17.13 -18.96 -1.04
C THR A 111 -16.99 -20.17 -0.13
N LEU A 112 -15.80 -20.40 0.45
CA LEU A 112 -15.55 -21.51 1.37
C LEU A 112 -16.44 -21.40 2.62
N LYS A 113 -16.52 -20.22 3.26
CA LYS A 113 -17.41 -20.00 4.41
C LYS A 113 -18.88 -20.24 4.06
N ASN A 114 -19.32 -19.81 2.88
CA ASN A 114 -20.68 -20.06 2.41
C ASN A 114 -20.99 -21.57 2.20
N LEU A 115 -20.01 -22.35 1.75
CA LEU A 115 -20.16 -23.81 1.63
C LEU A 115 -20.29 -24.48 2.99
N VAL A 116 -19.43 -24.11 3.94
CA VAL A 116 -19.50 -24.57 5.33
C VAL A 116 -20.86 -24.22 5.96
N HIS A 117 -21.33 -22.98 5.78
CA HIS A 117 -22.63 -22.53 6.26
C HIS A 117 -23.80 -23.32 5.65
N LYS A 118 -23.66 -23.82 4.42
CA LYS A 118 -24.65 -24.70 3.77
C LYS A 118 -24.56 -26.17 4.20
N GLY A 119 -23.66 -26.51 5.12
CA GLY A 119 -23.48 -27.87 5.62
C GLY A 119 -22.54 -28.73 4.77
N VAL A 120 -21.82 -28.13 3.81
CA VAL A 120 -20.77 -28.84 3.06
C VAL A 120 -19.54 -28.96 3.96
N LYS A 121 -19.03 -30.19 4.12
CA LYS A 121 -17.78 -30.43 4.83
C LYS A 121 -16.61 -29.93 3.98
N VAL A 122 -16.05 -28.77 4.34
CA VAL A 122 -14.77 -28.26 3.84
C VAL A 122 -13.72 -28.54 4.89
N ASP A 123 -12.65 -29.24 4.52
CA ASP A 123 -11.52 -29.52 5.40
C ASP A 123 -10.28 -28.81 4.86
N LEU A 124 -9.87 -27.75 5.56
CA LEU A 124 -8.65 -26.99 5.26
C LEU A 124 -7.47 -27.42 6.14
N GLY A 125 -7.62 -28.47 6.95
CA GLY A 125 -6.60 -28.88 7.92
C GLY A 125 -6.42 -27.92 9.09
N MET A 126 -7.33 -26.95 9.26
CA MET A 126 -7.32 -25.96 10.34
C MET A 126 -8.75 -25.67 10.85
N PRO A 127 -8.92 -25.47 12.17
CA PRO A 127 -10.22 -25.19 12.77
C PRO A 127 -10.82 -23.88 12.25
N TYR A 128 -12.15 -23.82 12.17
CA TYR A 128 -12.90 -22.72 11.55
C TYR A 128 -12.62 -21.36 12.22
N GLU A 129 -12.35 -21.37 13.53
CA GLU A 129 -12.04 -20.19 14.32
C GLU A 129 -10.74 -19.50 13.86
N LEU A 130 -9.83 -20.23 13.22
CA LEU A 130 -8.56 -19.70 12.72
C LEU A 130 -8.62 -19.23 11.26
N TRP A 131 -9.78 -19.29 10.59
CA TRP A 131 -9.90 -18.90 9.17
C TRP A 131 -9.85 -17.38 8.97
N ASP A 132 -9.99 -16.61 10.04
CA ASP A 132 -9.87 -15.15 10.05
C ASP A 132 -8.50 -14.66 10.55
N GLU A 133 -7.60 -15.58 10.93
CA GLU A 133 -6.23 -15.23 11.30
C GLU A 133 -5.42 -14.85 10.05
N PRO A 134 -4.49 -13.89 10.18
CA PRO A 134 -3.64 -13.49 9.07
C PRO A 134 -2.75 -14.66 8.63
N SER A 135 -2.66 -14.84 7.31
CA SER A 135 -1.82 -15.89 6.72
C SER A 135 -0.34 -15.70 7.06
N VAL A 136 0.45 -16.78 6.92
CA VAL A 136 1.92 -16.74 7.06
C VAL A 136 2.52 -15.68 6.14
N GLU A 137 2.01 -15.56 4.92
CA GLU A 137 2.46 -14.59 3.94
C GLU A 137 2.25 -13.13 4.40
N VAL A 138 1.10 -12.82 5.00
CA VAL A 138 0.79 -11.49 5.54
C VAL A 138 1.61 -11.21 6.80
N THR A 139 1.79 -12.22 7.65
CA THR A 139 2.63 -12.13 8.85
C THR A 139 4.10 -11.87 8.47
N ASP A 140 4.59 -12.53 7.42
CA ASP A 140 5.91 -12.26 6.85
C ASP A 140 5.99 -10.85 6.24
N MET A 141 4.92 -10.38 5.56
CA MET A 141 4.83 -9.01 5.06
C MET A 141 4.96 -7.97 6.18
N LYS A 142 4.32 -8.20 7.33
CA LYS A 142 4.47 -7.35 8.53
C LYS A 142 5.92 -7.31 9.00
N LYS A 143 6.54 -8.48 9.17
CA LYS A 143 7.93 -8.57 9.63
C LYS A 143 8.89 -7.85 8.67
N GLN A 144 8.69 -8.03 7.37
CA GLN A 144 9.48 -7.32 6.35
C GLN A 144 9.20 -5.80 6.37
N CYS A 145 7.97 -5.36 6.67
CA CYS A 145 7.64 -3.94 6.86
C CYS A 145 8.44 -3.34 8.02
N GLU A 146 8.47 -4.00 9.17
CA GLU A 146 9.23 -3.56 10.35
C GLU A 146 10.72 -3.44 10.03
N THR A 147 11.29 -4.49 9.44
CA THR A 147 12.71 -4.50 9.03
C THR A 147 13.02 -3.39 8.03
N MET A 148 12.13 -3.13 7.07
CA MET A 148 12.32 -2.07 6.08
C MET A 148 12.21 -0.68 6.71
N LEU A 149 11.26 -0.48 7.62
CA LEU A 149 11.08 0.80 8.31
C LEU A 149 12.29 1.13 9.18
N GLU A 150 12.82 0.14 9.90
CA GLU A 150 14.06 0.26 10.67
C GLU A 150 15.26 0.61 9.77
N GLN A 151 15.38 -0.03 8.61
CA GLN A 151 16.51 0.20 7.69
C GLN A 151 16.49 1.58 7.01
N TYR A 152 15.30 2.13 6.79
CA TYR A 152 15.11 3.35 6.00
C TYR A 152 14.49 4.50 6.82
N GLU A 153 14.60 4.46 8.14
CA GLU A 153 14.08 5.48 9.05
C GLU A 153 14.56 6.90 8.67
N ASP A 154 15.89 7.08 8.51
CA ASP A 154 16.50 8.35 8.12
C ASP A 154 15.96 8.89 6.77
N VAL A 155 15.66 7.99 5.83
CA VAL A 155 15.14 8.33 4.50
C VAL A 155 13.68 8.80 4.61
N VAL A 156 12.88 8.10 5.41
CA VAL A 156 11.49 8.46 5.72
C VAL A 156 11.42 9.79 6.45
N GLU A 157 12.32 10.02 7.42
CA GLU A 157 12.43 11.28 8.15
C GLU A 157 12.80 12.43 7.20
N ASN A 158 13.81 12.23 6.36
CA ASN A 158 14.21 13.24 5.39
C ASN A 158 13.07 13.56 4.40
N TRP A 159 12.34 12.54 3.94
CA TRP A 159 11.15 12.75 3.11
C TRP A 159 10.09 13.60 3.84
N TYR A 160 9.82 13.27 5.10
CA TYR A 160 8.83 13.95 5.91
C TYR A 160 9.18 15.43 6.14
N PHE A 161 10.43 15.78 6.39
CA PHE A 161 10.78 17.18 6.65
C PHE A 161 11.08 18.01 5.39
N HIS A 162 11.52 17.37 4.31
CA HIS A 162 12.06 18.11 3.15
C HIS A 162 11.38 17.82 1.81
N HIS A 163 10.61 16.72 1.69
CA HIS A 163 10.13 16.22 0.38
C HIS A 163 8.66 15.77 0.35
N GLN A 164 7.81 16.29 1.24
CA GLN A 164 6.36 15.96 1.24
C GLN A 164 5.61 16.41 -0.04
N ASP A 165 6.23 17.18 -0.92
CA ASP A 165 5.72 17.48 -2.27
C ASP A 165 5.75 16.26 -3.21
N GLN A 166 6.52 15.23 -2.86
CA GLN A 166 6.66 13.99 -3.61
C GLN A 166 5.91 12.84 -2.93
N ARG A 167 5.40 11.88 -3.71
CA ARG A 167 4.81 10.66 -3.16
C ARG A 167 5.92 9.83 -2.50
N LEU A 168 5.66 9.37 -1.26
CA LEU A 168 6.62 8.56 -0.51
C LEU A 168 6.97 7.26 -1.24
N GLU A 169 6.01 6.64 -1.92
CA GLU A 169 6.24 5.45 -2.77
C GLU A 169 7.37 5.69 -3.77
N ASN A 170 7.34 6.80 -4.50
CA ASN A 170 8.38 7.13 -5.47
C ASN A 170 9.69 7.52 -4.77
N PHE A 171 9.61 8.29 -3.69
CA PHE A 171 10.79 8.76 -2.97
C PHE A 171 11.57 7.59 -2.37
N LEU A 172 10.90 6.72 -1.61
CA LEU A 172 11.51 5.59 -0.89
C LEU A 172 11.69 4.37 -1.80
N CYS A 173 10.61 3.87 -2.42
CA CYS A 173 10.66 2.57 -3.07
C CYS A 173 11.50 2.59 -4.34
N GLU A 174 11.28 3.57 -5.23
CA GLU A 174 12.00 3.61 -6.51
C GLU A 174 13.48 4.01 -6.36
N ASN A 175 13.82 4.88 -5.39
CA ASN A 175 15.18 5.44 -5.28
C ASN A 175 16.07 4.75 -4.25
N HIS A 176 15.50 4.14 -3.21
CA HIS A 176 16.27 3.61 -2.07
C HIS A 176 16.08 2.11 -1.83
N VAL A 177 14.94 1.54 -2.20
CA VAL A 177 14.62 0.12 -1.92
C VAL A 177 14.82 -0.77 -3.14
N LEU A 178 14.37 -0.34 -4.32
CA LEU A 178 14.37 -1.17 -5.53
C LEU A 178 15.64 -0.97 -6.35
N GLU A 179 16.35 -2.05 -6.63
CA GLU A 179 17.40 -2.07 -7.66
C GLU A 179 16.75 -2.06 -9.07
N THR A 180 17.48 -1.62 -10.10
CA THR A 180 16.99 -1.54 -11.49
C THR A 180 16.44 -2.86 -12.06
N SER A 181 16.78 -4.01 -11.48
CA SER A 181 16.27 -5.34 -11.84
C SER A 181 14.93 -5.71 -11.18
N GLU A 182 14.54 -5.02 -10.10
CA GLU A 182 13.31 -5.27 -9.32
C GLU A 182 12.17 -4.31 -9.69
N GLN A 183 12.43 -3.34 -10.56
CA GLN A 183 11.44 -2.38 -11.11
C GLN A 183 10.39 -3.04 -12.04
N GLY A 184 10.50 -4.36 -12.27
CA GLY A 184 9.57 -5.18 -13.04
C GLY A 184 8.27 -5.51 -12.29
N SER A 185 7.47 -4.49 -11.96
CA SER A 185 6.03 -4.67 -11.68
C SER A 185 5.22 -3.78 -12.63
N PRO A 186 4.97 -4.21 -13.87
CA PRO A 186 4.06 -3.52 -14.78
C PRO A 186 2.60 -3.87 -14.45
N THR A 187 2.15 -3.69 -13.19
CA THR A 187 0.74 -3.45 -12.83
C THR A 187 0.66 -2.92 -11.39
N ALA A 188 1.23 -1.74 -11.13
CA ALA A 188 0.54 -0.82 -10.25
C ALA A 188 -0.75 -0.45 -10.98
N ALA A 189 -1.85 -1.17 -10.70
CA ALA A 189 -3.16 -0.61 -10.95
C ALA A 189 -3.19 0.70 -10.17
N ARG A 190 -2.99 1.80 -10.89
CA ARG A 190 -3.27 3.15 -10.42
C ARG A 190 -4.62 3.07 -9.71
N PRO A 191 -4.72 3.42 -8.41
CA PRO A 191 -6.02 3.46 -7.77
C PRO A 191 -6.91 4.38 -8.60
N ALA A 192 -8.09 3.90 -8.99
CA ALA A 192 -9.05 4.58 -9.86
C ALA A 192 -9.74 5.76 -9.18
N VAL A 193 -8.99 6.60 -8.46
CA VAL A 193 -9.45 7.85 -7.81
C VAL A 193 -8.96 9.09 -8.59
N TRP A 194 -8.10 8.90 -9.59
CA TRP A 194 -7.55 9.98 -10.42
C TRP A 194 -8.42 10.53 -11.56
N PRO A 195 -9.64 10.06 -11.93
CA PRO A 195 -10.36 10.75 -13.00
C PRO A 195 -10.75 12.16 -12.58
N PHE A 196 -11.04 12.44 -11.31
CA PHE A 196 -11.44 13.80 -10.90
C PHE A 196 -10.27 14.79 -10.87
N VAL A 197 -9.08 14.37 -10.43
CA VAL A 197 -7.91 15.27 -10.37
C VAL A 197 -7.35 15.53 -11.77
N ASP A 198 -7.33 14.52 -12.64
CA ASP A 198 -6.91 14.69 -14.05
C ASP A 198 -7.93 15.51 -14.85
N ILE A 199 -9.24 15.29 -14.64
CA ILE A 199 -10.29 16.14 -15.25
C ILE A 199 -10.18 17.57 -14.75
N TRP A 200 -9.90 17.78 -13.46
CA TRP A 200 -9.74 19.12 -12.90
C TRP A 200 -8.47 19.81 -13.41
N LEU A 201 -7.32 19.12 -13.43
CA LEU A 201 -6.07 19.64 -14.00
C LEU A 201 -6.20 19.92 -15.50
N GLN A 202 -6.88 19.07 -16.25
CA GLN A 202 -7.14 19.28 -17.66
C GLN A 202 -8.06 20.49 -17.87
N ARG A 203 -9.12 20.63 -17.06
CA ARG A 203 -10.05 21.77 -17.12
C ARG A 203 -9.38 23.09 -16.71
N VAL A 204 -8.48 23.06 -15.72
CA VAL A 204 -7.65 24.22 -15.33
C VAL A 204 -6.68 24.59 -16.45
N ARG A 205 -6.03 23.60 -17.09
CA ARG A 205 -5.14 23.81 -18.24
C ARG A 205 -5.88 24.40 -19.45
N ASP A 206 -7.11 23.97 -19.69
CA ASP A 206 -7.96 24.50 -20.77
C ASP A 206 -8.47 25.91 -20.48
N LEU A 207 -8.80 26.20 -19.22
CA LEU A 207 -9.12 27.57 -18.77
C LEU A 207 -7.92 28.52 -18.90
N LEU A 208 -6.71 28.07 -18.56
CA LEU A 208 -5.49 28.86 -18.72
C LEU A 208 -5.14 29.11 -20.20
N ARG A 209 -5.37 28.12 -21.09
CA ARG A 209 -5.23 28.31 -22.55
C ARG A 209 -6.23 29.32 -23.11
N HIS A 210 -7.48 29.27 -22.68
CA HIS A 210 -8.50 30.24 -23.11
C HIS A 210 -8.23 31.66 -22.57
N ALA A 211 -7.68 31.79 -21.35
CA ALA A 211 -7.27 33.08 -20.81
C ALA A 211 -6.09 33.70 -21.57
N SER A 212 -5.14 32.87 -22.03
CA SER A 212 -3.99 33.32 -22.82
C SER A 212 -4.39 33.86 -24.21
N MET A 213 -5.38 33.26 -24.88
CA MET A 213 -5.90 33.76 -26.18
C MET A 213 -6.68 35.08 -26.07
N LYS A 214 -7.21 35.44 -24.89
CA LYS A 214 -7.95 36.69 -24.67
C LYS A 214 -7.08 37.90 -24.34
N SER A 215 -5.78 37.70 -24.12
CA SER A 215 -4.82 38.78 -23.82
C SER A 215 -4.03 39.26 -25.06
N SER A 216 -4.25 38.65 -26.23
CA SER A 216 -3.51 38.95 -27.48
C SER A 216 -4.40 39.48 -28.60
N ASN A 217 -5.50 40.17 -28.25
CA ASN A 217 -6.32 40.95 -29.18
C ASN A 217 -6.82 42.22 -28.50
#